data_AF-A0A369CDT5-F1
#
_entry.id   AF-A0A369CDT5-F1
#
_cell.length_a   1.000
_cell.length_b   1.000
_cell.length_c   1.000
_cell.angle_alpha   90.00
_cell.angle_beta   90.00
_cell.angle_gamma   90.00
#
_symmetry.space_group_name_H-M   'P 1'
#
loop_
_entity.id
_entity.type
_entity.pdbx_description
1 polymer ?
#
loop_
_entity_poly.entity_id
_entity_poly.type
_entity_poly.pdbx_seq_one_letter_code
_entity_poly.pdbx_strand_id
1 'polypeptide(L)'
;MTDPDMRLVQSTWYERTQRPYFERPDAMTEEQTLVQRLIREECDALCAMLLEKNRKYGNSALEPVRIFSRANPMEQLAVRLDDKLSRIRSGQPDEDEDVDGDIAGYLVLRKVMRRLQAGERLASTAG
;
A
#
# COMPACT_ATOMS: atom_id res chain seq x y z
N MET A 1 29.69 32.14 4.12
CA MET A 1 28.82 32.68 5.19
C MET A 1 27.42 32.72 4.62
N THR A 2 26.75 31.57 4.60
CA THR A 2 25.42 31.43 4.02
C THR A 2 24.38 31.72 5.09
N ASP A 3 23.46 32.60 4.72
CA ASP A 3 22.37 33.17 5.50
C ASP A 3 21.64 32.12 6.36
N PRO A 4 21.46 32.33 7.69
CA PRO A 4 20.86 31.35 8.57
C PRO A 4 19.38 31.07 8.27
N ASP A 5 18.70 31.96 7.54
CA ASP A 5 17.23 32.00 7.47
C ASP A 5 16.62 31.10 6.38
N MET A 6 17.41 30.66 5.39
CA MET A 6 16.91 29.73 4.35
C MET A 6 16.80 28.27 4.82
N ARG A 7 17.48 27.90 5.91
CA ARG A 7 17.39 26.54 6.48
C ARG A 7 16.15 26.35 7.35
N LEU A 8 15.58 27.42 7.90
CA LEU A 8 14.37 27.37 8.72
C LEU A 8 13.10 27.20 7.86
N VAL A 9 13.08 27.79 6.67
CA VAL A 9 11.92 27.68 5.78
C VAL A 9 11.90 26.35 5.03
N GLN A 10 13.04 25.74 4.68
CA GLN A 10 13.03 24.41 4.05
C GLN A 10 12.85 23.25 5.05
N SER A 11 13.31 23.38 6.30
CA SER A 11 13.11 22.35 7.32
C SER A 11 11.64 22.21 7.75
N THR A 12 10.91 23.32 7.86
CA THR A 12 9.52 23.31 8.34
C THR A 12 8.51 22.70 7.36
N TRP A 13 8.78 22.70 6.04
CA TRP A 13 7.90 22.08 5.03
C TRP A 13 8.32 20.64 4.65
N TYR A 14 9.62 20.31 4.73
CA TYR A 14 10.12 18.96 4.47
C TYR A 14 9.84 18.00 5.65
N GLU A 15 9.88 18.49 6.89
CA GLU A 15 9.53 17.68 8.06
C GLU A 15 8.01 17.46 8.19
N ARG A 16 7.19 18.35 7.64
CA ARG A 16 5.73 18.30 7.77
C ARG A 16 5.06 17.31 6.80
N THR A 17 5.72 16.96 5.70
CA THR A 17 5.16 16.05 4.67
C THR A 17 5.64 14.60 4.77
N GLN A 18 6.64 14.32 5.63
CA GLN A 18 7.16 12.97 5.87
C GLN A 18 6.90 12.41 7.28
N ARG A 19 6.33 13.20 8.20
CA ARG A 19 5.90 12.64 9.49
C ARG A 19 4.74 11.65 9.31
N PRO A 20 4.88 10.39 9.76
CA PRO A 20 3.75 9.47 9.84
C PRO A 20 2.65 10.09 10.70
N TYR A 21 1.39 9.87 10.32
CA TYR A 21 0.21 10.41 11.01
C TYR A 21 0.20 10.14 12.54
N PHE A 22 0.97 9.15 12.99
CA PHE A 22 1.03 8.64 14.36
C PHE A 22 2.02 9.37 15.30
N GLU A 23 2.92 10.22 14.79
CA GLU A 23 3.90 10.95 15.63
C GLU A 23 3.43 12.36 16.03
N ARG A 24 2.15 12.49 16.36
CA ARG A 24 1.60 13.68 17.02
C ARG A 24 1.54 13.38 18.53
N PRO A 25 2.24 14.13 19.40
CA PRO A 25 2.30 13.88 20.84
C PRO A 25 0.94 13.96 21.58
N ASP A 26 -0.13 14.31 20.88
CA ASP A 26 -1.40 14.73 21.46
C ASP A 26 -2.43 13.57 21.53
N ALA A 27 -2.12 12.34 21.08
CA ALA A 27 -3.12 11.30 20.85
C ALA A 27 -3.14 10.15 21.88
N MET A 28 -2.87 10.44 23.15
CA MET A 28 -3.23 9.55 24.26
C MET A 28 -4.26 10.23 25.15
N THR A 29 -5.54 9.92 24.91
CA THR A 29 -6.74 9.95 25.78
C THR A 29 -8.01 10.40 25.03
N GLU A 30 -8.30 9.83 23.87
CA GLU A 30 -9.67 9.85 23.34
C GLU A 30 -10.14 8.41 23.23
N GLU A 31 -11.26 8.11 23.88
CA GLU A 31 -11.97 6.85 23.69
C GLU A 31 -12.24 6.69 22.20
N GLN A 32 -11.64 5.67 21.58
CA GLN A 32 -11.81 5.48 20.15
C GLN A 32 -13.28 5.22 19.84
N THR A 33 -13.81 5.96 18.87
CA THR A 33 -15.15 5.69 18.38
C THR A 33 -15.22 4.26 17.85
N LEU A 34 -16.41 3.66 17.86
CA LEU A 34 -16.61 2.32 17.28
C LEU A 34 -16.06 2.25 15.85
N VAL A 35 -16.28 3.29 15.04
CA VAL A 35 -15.80 3.37 13.65
C VAL A 35 -14.28 3.33 13.57
N GLN A 36 -13.58 4.05 14.46
CA GLN A 36 -12.10 4.03 14.50
C GLN A 36 -11.56 2.63 14.84
N ARG A 37 -12.22 1.90 15.76
CA ARG A 37 -11.85 0.52 16.09
C ARG A 37 -12.07 -0.42 14.92
N LEU A 38 -13.24 -0.36 14.27
CA LEU A 38 -13.56 -1.19 13.11
C LEU A 38 -12.59 -0.93 11.94
N ILE A 39 -12.27 0.33 11.64
CA ILE A 39 -11.28 0.68 10.60
C ILE A 39 -9.93 0.00 10.90
N ARG A 40 -9.49 0.02 12.15
CA ARG A 40 -8.23 -0.61 12.56
C ARG A 40 -8.29 -2.12 12.39
N GLU A 41 -9.36 -2.75 12.88
CA GLU A 41 -9.59 -4.19 12.76
C GLU A 41 -9.55 -4.66 11.30
N GLU A 42 -10.23 -3.95 10.39
CA GLU A 42 -10.21 -4.25 8.96
C GLU A 42 -8.81 -4.07 8.33
N CYS A 43 -8.09 -3.00 8.70
CA CYS A 43 -6.73 -2.79 8.21
C CYS A 43 -5.75 -3.86 8.70
N ASP A 44 -5.88 -4.28 9.97
CA ASP A 44 -5.03 -5.30 10.58
C ASP A 44 -5.33 -6.67 9.97
N ALA A 45 -6.60 -7.00 9.73
CA ALA A 45 -7.02 -8.22 9.03
C ALA A 45 -6.46 -8.28 7.60
N LEU A 46 -6.59 -7.19 6.83
CA LEU A 46 -6.04 -7.07 5.49
C LEU A 46 -4.51 -7.26 5.49
N CYS A 47 -3.82 -6.62 6.43
CA CYS A 47 -2.38 -6.74 6.60
C CYS A 47 -1.97 -8.19 6.88
N ALA A 48 -2.62 -8.83 7.86
CA ALA A 48 -2.37 -10.22 8.23
C ALA A 48 -2.58 -11.16 7.05
N MET A 49 -3.68 -10.99 6.29
CA MET A 49 -3.96 -11.79 5.09
C MET A 49 -2.87 -11.64 4.03
N LEU A 50 -2.44 -10.41 3.73
CA LEU A 50 -1.39 -10.18 2.72
C LEU A 50 -0.05 -10.79 3.13
N LEU A 51 0.34 -10.66 4.40
CA LEU A 51 1.56 -11.25 4.94
C LEU A 51 1.49 -12.78 4.95
N GLU A 52 0.34 -13.35 5.30
CA GLU A 52 0.08 -14.80 5.25
C GLU A 52 0.25 -15.35 3.83
N LYS A 53 -0.40 -14.71 2.85
CA LYS A 53 -0.29 -15.08 1.43
C LYS A 53 1.16 -14.97 0.94
N ASN A 54 1.87 -13.90 1.29
CA ASN A 54 3.27 -13.73 0.94
C ASN A 54 4.16 -14.80 1.58
N ARG A 55 3.92 -15.17 2.84
CA ARG A 55 4.67 -16.25 3.50
C ARG A 55 4.44 -17.61 2.83
N LYS A 56 3.20 -17.92 2.46
CA LYS A 56 2.82 -19.19 1.80
C LYS A 56 3.33 -19.32 0.37
N TYR A 57 3.27 -18.24 -0.40
CA TYR A 57 3.52 -18.27 -1.85
C TYR A 57 4.75 -17.45 -2.28
N GLY A 58 5.56 -17.00 -1.31
CA GLY A 58 6.67 -16.08 -1.53
C GLY A 58 6.22 -14.74 -2.12
N ASN A 59 7.17 -14.03 -2.74
CA ASN A 59 6.90 -12.77 -3.43
C ASN A 59 6.19 -12.95 -4.79
N SER A 60 5.53 -14.08 -5.05
CA SER A 60 4.93 -14.41 -6.36
C SER A 60 3.92 -13.38 -6.88
N ALA A 61 3.33 -12.57 -6.00
CA ALA A 61 2.46 -11.47 -6.37
C ALA A 61 3.20 -10.33 -7.10
N LEU A 62 4.47 -10.06 -6.75
CA LEU A 62 5.31 -9.00 -7.34
C LEU A 62 6.44 -9.57 -8.23
N GLU A 63 6.85 -10.81 -7.98
CA GLU A 63 7.85 -11.59 -8.71
C GLU A 63 7.24 -12.91 -9.20
N PRO A 64 6.32 -12.84 -10.18
CA PRO A 64 5.67 -14.03 -10.71
C PRO A 64 6.68 -14.92 -11.45
N VAL A 65 6.43 -16.24 -11.48
CA VAL A 65 7.29 -17.24 -12.14
C VAL A 65 7.37 -17.05 -13.67
N ARG A 66 6.47 -16.25 -14.26
CA ARG A 66 6.46 -15.87 -15.69
C ARG A 66 6.51 -17.05 -16.67
N ILE A 67 5.78 -18.13 -16.36
CA ILE A 67 5.69 -19.32 -17.21
C ILE A 67 5.01 -18.98 -18.55
N PHE A 68 3.85 -18.32 -18.49
CA PHE A 68 3.07 -17.95 -19.69
C PHE A 68 3.02 -16.43 -19.90
N SER A 69 2.74 -15.66 -18.85
CA SER A 69 2.64 -14.20 -18.94
C SER A 69 4.01 -13.53 -18.87
N ARG A 70 4.25 -12.60 -19.80
CA ARG A 70 5.42 -11.71 -19.83
C ARG A 70 5.11 -10.29 -19.35
N ALA A 71 3.87 -10.02 -18.93
CA ALA A 71 3.47 -8.72 -18.44
C ALA A 71 4.29 -8.32 -17.20
N ASN A 72 4.59 -7.03 -17.07
CA ASN A 72 5.29 -6.53 -15.89
C ASN A 72 4.38 -6.66 -14.63
N PRO A 73 4.95 -6.64 -13.41
CA PRO A 73 4.17 -6.85 -12.18
C PRO A 73 3.03 -5.84 -11.98
N MET A 74 3.23 -4.58 -12.38
CA MET A 74 2.19 -3.54 -12.25
C MET A 74 1.00 -3.82 -13.17
N GLU A 75 1.26 -4.29 -14.38
CA GLU A 75 0.23 -4.68 -15.34
C GLU A 75 -0.53 -5.92 -14.87
N GLN A 76 0.16 -6.92 -14.31
CA GLN A 76 -0.51 -8.10 -13.77
C GLN A 76 -1.44 -7.76 -12.60
N LEU A 77 -1.01 -6.84 -11.72
CA LEU A 77 -1.88 -6.32 -10.66
C LEU A 77 -3.07 -5.53 -11.21
N ALA A 78 -2.89 -4.79 -12.30
CA ALA A 78 -3.97 -4.07 -12.96
C ALA A 78 -5.01 -5.02 -13.57
N VAL A 79 -4.58 -6.05 -14.30
CA VAL A 79 -5.48 -7.07 -14.87
C VAL A 79 -6.30 -7.76 -13.79
N ARG A 80 -5.70 -8.10 -12.64
CA ARG A 80 -6.42 -8.70 -11.52
C ARG A 80 -7.43 -7.74 -10.88
N LEU A 81 -7.09 -6.45 -10.77
CA LEU A 81 -8.03 -5.43 -10.31
C LEU A 81 -9.21 -5.30 -11.28
N ASP A 82 -8.96 -5.28 -12.58
CA ASP A 82 -10.00 -5.17 -13.59
C ASP A 82 -10.96 -6.37 -13.57
N ASP A 83 -10.44 -7.59 -13.33
CA ASP A 83 -11.27 -8.78 -13.12
C ASP A 83 -12.24 -8.57 -11.93
N LYS A 84 -11.72 -8.10 -10.79
CA LYS A 84 -12.51 -7.85 -9.58
C LYS A 84 -13.53 -6.72 -9.77
N LEU A 85 -13.13 -5.63 -10.42
CA LEU A 85 -14.04 -4.52 -10.75
C LEU A 85 -15.13 -4.96 -11.73
N SER A 86 -14.81 -5.86 -12.67
CA SER A 86 -15.81 -6.39 -13.59
C SER A 86 -16.89 -7.21 -12.88
N ARG A 87 -16.54 -7.95 -11.81
CA ARG A 87 -17.50 -8.69 -10.97
C ARG A 87 -18.45 -7.76 -10.22
N ILE A 88 -17.93 -6.68 -9.65
CA ILE A 88 -18.76 -5.63 -9.02
C ILE A 88 -19.73 -5.05 -10.05
N ARG A 89 -19.22 -4.72 -11.24
CA ARG A 89 -20.04 -4.14 -12.31
C ARG A 89 -21.12 -5.09 -12.82
N SER A 90 -20.86 -6.39 -12.92
CA SER A 90 -21.83 -7.36 -13.42
C SER A 90 -22.91 -7.71 -12.40
N GLY A 91 -22.75 -7.31 -11.12
CA GLY A 91 -23.72 -7.62 -10.07
C GLY A 91 -23.85 -9.11 -9.81
N GLN A 92 -22.81 -9.90 -10.13
CA GLN A 92 -22.69 -11.31 -9.77
C GLN A 92 -21.72 -11.43 -8.60
N PRO A 93 -22.16 -11.13 -7.36
CA PRO A 93 -21.37 -11.47 -6.20
C PRO A 93 -21.30 -13.00 -6.15
N ASP A 94 -20.09 -13.53 -6.28
CA ASP A 94 -19.84 -14.89 -5.81
C ASP A 94 -19.92 -14.80 -4.29
N GLU A 95 -20.95 -15.40 -3.67
CA GLU A 95 -21.25 -15.21 -2.23
C GLU A 95 -20.08 -15.61 -1.31
N ASP A 96 -19.17 -16.43 -1.83
CA ASP A 96 -18.00 -16.95 -1.12
C ASP A 96 -16.73 -16.08 -1.29
N GLU A 97 -16.76 -15.00 -2.08
CA GLU A 97 -15.58 -14.20 -2.38
C GLU A 97 -15.65 -12.75 -1.84
N ASP A 98 -14.68 -12.37 -1.00
CA ASP A 98 -14.50 -11.00 -0.52
C ASP A 98 -13.83 -10.12 -1.59
N VAL A 99 -14.66 -9.63 -2.53
CA VAL A 99 -14.21 -8.80 -3.66
C VAL A 99 -13.62 -7.46 -3.18
N ASP A 100 -14.18 -6.85 -2.14
CA ASP A 100 -13.71 -5.58 -1.60
C ASP A 100 -12.32 -5.73 -0.96
N GLY A 101 -12.13 -6.79 -0.15
CA GLY A 101 -10.85 -7.14 0.44
C GLY A 101 -9.78 -7.46 -0.61
N ASP A 102 -10.15 -8.16 -1.69
CA ASP A 102 -9.22 -8.43 -2.80
C ASP A 102 -8.77 -7.15 -3.51
N ILE A 103 -9.71 -6.23 -3.80
CA ILE A 103 -9.38 -4.94 -4.41
C ILE A 103 -8.46 -4.13 -3.48
N ALA A 104 -8.79 -4.04 -2.20
CA ALA A 104 -7.96 -3.36 -1.21
C ALA A 104 -6.55 -3.97 -1.16
N GLY A 105 -6.46 -5.30 -1.16
CA GLY A 105 -5.21 -6.05 -1.17
C GLY A 105 -4.34 -5.73 -2.39
N TYR A 106 -4.92 -5.74 -3.60
CA TYR A 106 -4.18 -5.40 -4.81
C TYR A 106 -3.73 -3.93 -4.84
N LEU A 107 -4.52 -3.00 -4.30
CA LEU A 107 -4.10 -1.60 -4.18
C LEU A 107 -2.92 -1.42 -3.22
N VAL A 108 -2.89 -2.14 -2.10
CA VAL A 108 -1.73 -2.17 -1.19
C VAL A 108 -0.50 -2.72 -1.90
N LEU A 109 -0.62 -3.85 -2.58
CA LEU A 109 0.49 -4.46 -3.34
C LEU A 109 1.04 -3.51 -4.42
N ARG A 110 0.17 -2.76 -5.13
CA ARG A 110 0.59 -1.73 -6.08
C ARG A 110 1.38 -0.61 -5.40
N LYS A 111 1.00 -0.18 -4.19
CA LYS A 111 1.74 0.83 -3.42
C LYS A 111 3.11 0.30 -2.98
N VAL A 112 3.20 -0.97 -2.56
CA VAL A 112 4.47 -1.63 -2.23
C VAL A 112 5.38 -1.68 -3.45
N MET A 113 4.88 -2.12 -4.61
CA MET A 113 5.67 -2.18 -5.85
C MET A 113 6.23 -0.81 -6.25
N ARG A 114 5.42 0.26 -6.15
CA ARG A 114 5.90 1.63 -6.42
C ARG A 114 7.02 2.07 -5.47
N ARG A 115 6.95 1.68 -4.20
CA ARG A 115 8.00 1.98 -3.22
C ARG A 115 9.30 1.25 -3.55
N LEU A 116 9.22 -0.02 -3.94
CA LEU A 116 10.39 -0.80 -4.39
C LEU A 116 11.06 -0.15 -5.60
N GLN A 117 10.27 0.18 -6.63
CA GLN A 117 10.77 0.85 -7.84
C GLN A 117 11.38 2.22 -7.55
N ALA A 118 10.84 2.98 -6.59
CA ALA A 118 11.41 4.25 -6.19
C ALA A 118 12.78 4.06 -5.48
N GLY A 119 12.90 3.06 -4.62
CA GLY A 119 14.16 2.71 -3.97
C GLY A 119 15.25 2.28 -4.95
N GLU A 120 14.90 1.45 -5.94
CA GLU A 120 15.81 1.02 -7.01
C GLU A 120 16.35 2.20 -7.82
N ARG A 121 15.49 3.17 -8.16
CA ARG A 121 15.90 4.38 -8.90
C ARG A 121 16.91 5.21 -8.11
N LEU A 122 16.67 5.44 -6.83
CA LEU A 122 17.58 6.21 -5.97
C LEU A 122 18.95 5.52 -5.85
N ALA A 123 18.97 4.18 -5.73
CA ALA A 123 20.21 3.42 -5.69
C ALA A 123 20.98 3.51 -7.02
N SER A 124 20.28 3.48 -8.16
CA SER A 124 20.92 3.58 -9.50
C SER A 124 21.49 4.96 -9.84
N THR A 125 21.02 6.03 -9.19
CA THR A 125 21.55 7.39 -9.38
C THR A 125 22.73 7.73 -8.48
N ALA A 126 23.02 6.89 -7.48
CA ALA A 126 24.06 7.12 -6.47
C ALA A 126 25.38 6.38 -6.76
N GLY A 127 25.43 5.53 -7.78
CA GLY A 127 26.63 4.82 -8.25
C GLY A 127 27.03 5.25 -9.64
#